data_AF-A0A4Y1WXD2-F1
#
_entry.id   AF-A0A4Y1WXD2-F1
#
_cell.length_a   1.000
_cell.length_b   1.000
_cell.length_c   1.000
_cell.angle_alpha   90.00
_cell.angle_beta   90.00
_cell.angle_gamma   90.00
#
_symmetry.space_group_name_H-M   'P 1'
#
loop_
_entity.id
_entity.type
_entity.pdbx_description
1 polymer ?
#
loop_
_entity_poly.entity_id
_entity_poly.type
_entity_poly.pdbx_seq_one_letter_code
_entity_poly.pdbx_strand_id
1 'polypeptide(L)'
;MLREDPELCLERRSAPERLFFSLRMQAFDRNAIGSLHEAMESIAIDSCTFRSPEIVLILGESYNKHHAALYGYPLPTTPRLSQEEAAGRLYPFTDVVSPANFTVKAMHLLFSFASQDRQTAWCDTPLFPALFRRAGYDTLMFDNQTTFTLENDDVWDQEIRHFLYHPRLSPQLFTHCNADKYPFDEGLLADFDRQDLRFRNPHRLTIFHLMGQHVAYRNRFPAEAGYFTADSIPEYSTSGLRRSRDERRIVADYDNAVRYNDRVVGEILDRCRTRDAVVVYLSDHGEEVFDYAHRNGRIHDATLSPDCCRHQYEIPFMIWMSDRYRAARPELAAAIARAVDRPYMTDDLPHLLLDLASLSCRWFDPTRSVVNDRFDASRPRLLRDDKVDYDLIMRQAKGSAETNKGA
;
A
#
# COMPACT_ATOMS: atom_id res chain seq x y z
N MET A 1 -5.20 5.57 -33.79
CA MET A 1 -3.75 5.28 -33.85
C MET A 1 -3.31 4.87 -32.46
N LEU A 2 -2.76 3.67 -32.35
CA LEU A 2 -2.41 2.97 -31.11
C LEU A 2 -1.52 3.85 -30.22
N ARG A 3 -2.05 4.27 -29.06
CA ARG A 3 -1.22 4.78 -27.96
C ARG A 3 -0.72 3.55 -27.22
N GLU A 4 0.41 3.02 -27.67
CA GLU A 4 1.21 2.13 -26.85
C GLU A 4 1.56 2.86 -25.55
N ASP A 5 1.44 2.11 -24.46
CA ASP A 5 1.77 2.54 -23.11
C ASP A 5 3.25 2.99 -23.06
N PRO A 6 3.55 4.28 -22.82
CA PRO A 6 4.89 4.84 -22.94
C PRO A 6 5.90 4.33 -21.89
N GLU A 7 5.54 3.37 -21.04
CA GLU A 7 6.40 2.83 -19.98
C GLU A 7 6.80 1.36 -20.21
N LEU A 8 6.18 0.68 -21.17
CA LEU A 8 6.58 -0.66 -21.57
C LEU A 8 7.90 -0.61 -22.37
N CYS A 9 8.99 -0.84 -21.65
CA CYS A 9 10.32 -1.23 -22.12
C CYS A 9 11.33 -0.10 -22.41
N LEU A 10 11.84 0.54 -21.35
CA LEU A 10 13.06 1.35 -21.39
C LEU A 10 14.30 0.57 -21.86
N GLU A 11 14.34 -0.74 -21.61
CA GLU A 11 15.44 -1.62 -22.05
C GLU A 11 15.50 -1.85 -23.56
N ARG A 12 14.37 -1.68 -24.28
CA ARG A 12 14.30 -1.81 -25.74
C ARG A 12 14.51 -0.48 -26.49
N ARG A 13 14.63 0.63 -25.77
CA ARG A 13 14.82 1.98 -26.36
C ARG A 13 16.28 2.21 -26.74
N SER A 14 16.51 2.93 -27.82
CA SER A 14 17.84 3.43 -28.19
C SER A 14 18.36 4.47 -27.18
N ALA A 15 19.66 4.71 -27.12
CA ALA A 15 20.24 5.69 -26.21
C ALA A 15 19.68 7.12 -26.38
N PRO A 16 19.39 7.62 -27.60
CA PRO A 16 18.72 8.91 -27.79
C PRO A 16 17.28 8.94 -27.26
N GLU A 17 16.53 7.85 -27.39
CA GLU A 17 15.15 7.75 -26.87
C GLU A 17 15.14 7.71 -25.34
N ARG A 18 16.10 7.02 -24.72
CA ARG A 18 16.29 7.07 -23.26
C ARG A 18 16.64 8.49 -22.80
N LEU A 19 17.56 9.19 -23.47
CA LEU A 19 17.91 10.57 -23.13
C LEU A 19 16.73 11.53 -23.29
N PHE A 20 15.96 11.41 -24.38
CA PHE A 20 14.77 12.22 -24.61
C PHE A 20 13.69 11.94 -23.55
N PHE A 21 13.47 10.66 -23.21
CA PHE A 21 12.56 10.27 -22.14
C PHE A 21 13.02 10.83 -20.78
N SER A 22 14.29 10.68 -20.41
CA SER A 22 14.85 11.24 -19.17
C SER A 22 14.72 12.76 -19.10
N LEU A 23 14.99 13.49 -20.19
CA LEU A 23 14.80 14.95 -20.24
C LEU A 23 13.34 15.36 -20.12
N ARG A 24 12.43 14.59 -20.72
CA ARG A 24 10.98 14.81 -20.63
C ARG A 24 10.46 14.53 -19.22
N MET A 25 10.91 13.46 -18.58
CA MET A 25 10.59 13.15 -17.19
C MET A 25 11.11 14.25 -16.25
N GLN A 26 12.36 14.70 -16.41
CA GLN A 26 12.88 15.84 -15.64
C GLN A 26 12.11 17.15 -15.83
N ALA A 27 11.55 17.39 -17.03
CA ALA A 27 10.71 18.56 -17.28
C ALA A 27 9.30 18.41 -16.68
N PHE A 28 8.70 17.23 -16.80
CA PHE A 28 7.43 16.88 -16.17
C PHE A 28 7.52 16.99 -14.64
N ASP A 29 8.57 16.41 -14.07
CA ASP A 29 8.87 16.45 -12.63
C ASP A 29 9.02 17.89 -12.14
N ARG A 30 9.69 18.78 -12.88
CA ARG A 30 9.84 20.18 -12.45
C ARG A 30 8.50 20.92 -12.35
N ASN A 31 7.59 20.70 -13.30
CA ASN A 31 6.27 21.35 -13.26
C ASN A 31 5.39 20.72 -12.16
N ALA A 32 5.37 19.40 -12.06
CA ALA A 32 4.62 18.69 -11.03
C ALA A 32 5.09 19.07 -9.62
N ILE A 33 6.40 19.17 -9.39
CA ILE A 33 6.97 19.61 -8.10
C ILE A 33 6.65 21.07 -7.80
N GLY A 34 6.55 21.93 -8.82
CA GLY A 34 6.07 23.31 -8.69
C GLY A 34 4.63 23.37 -8.19
N SER A 35 3.69 22.71 -8.89
CA SER A 35 2.29 22.61 -8.48
C SER A 35 2.15 22.02 -7.08
N LEU A 36 2.91 20.95 -6.79
CA LEU A 36 2.85 20.31 -5.48
C LEU A 36 3.33 21.25 -4.37
N HIS A 37 4.39 22.03 -4.62
CA HIS A 37 4.84 23.02 -3.66
C HIS A 37 3.76 24.06 -3.34
N GLU A 38 3.06 24.57 -4.37
CA GLU A 38 1.95 25.50 -4.18
C GLU A 38 0.78 24.87 -3.40
N ALA A 39 0.42 23.62 -3.74
CA ALA A 39 -0.63 22.89 -3.04
C ALA A 39 -0.28 22.69 -1.55
N MET A 40 0.98 22.40 -1.27
CA MET A 40 1.53 22.24 0.08
C MET A 40 1.56 23.55 0.88
N GLU A 41 1.93 24.67 0.24
CA GLU A 41 1.88 26.01 0.87
C GLU A 41 0.45 26.45 1.20
N SER A 42 -0.54 25.94 0.45
CA SER A 42 -1.95 26.25 0.66
C SER A 42 -2.62 25.52 1.84
N ILE A 43 -1.88 24.66 2.56
CA ILE A 43 -2.43 23.88 3.68
C ILE A 43 -2.86 24.82 4.83
N ALA A 44 -4.15 24.77 5.13
CA ALA A 44 -4.74 25.35 6.33
C ALA A 44 -5.46 24.25 7.12
N ILE A 45 -5.16 24.17 8.42
CA ILE A 45 -5.79 23.22 9.34
C ILE A 45 -6.87 23.96 10.13
N ASP A 46 -8.12 23.50 10.05
CA ASP A 46 -9.23 24.11 10.77
C ASP A 46 -9.22 23.66 12.23
N SER A 47 -9.03 22.36 12.47
CA SER A 47 -8.87 21.78 13.81
C SER A 47 -8.23 20.40 13.75
N CYS A 48 -7.65 19.95 14.86
CA CYS A 48 -7.21 18.58 15.08
C CYS A 48 -7.39 18.26 16.55
N THR A 49 -8.23 17.26 16.87
CA THR A 49 -8.43 16.85 18.27
C THR A 49 -7.41 15.80 18.72
N PHE A 50 -6.52 15.37 17.81
CA PHE A 50 -5.58 14.28 18.02
C PHE A 50 -6.27 13.02 18.51
N ARG A 51 -7.45 12.72 17.93
CA ARG A 51 -8.26 11.56 18.34
C ARG A 51 -7.39 10.32 18.36
N SER A 52 -6.57 10.08 17.36
CA SER A 52 -5.51 9.08 17.39
C SER A 52 -4.15 9.71 17.67
N PRO A 53 -3.58 9.62 18.89
CA PRO A 53 -2.30 10.23 19.19
C PRO A 53 -1.15 9.51 18.46
N GLU A 54 -1.17 8.18 18.38
CA GLU A 54 -0.18 7.44 17.60
C GLU A 54 -0.84 6.67 16.46
N ILE A 55 -0.51 7.07 15.23
CA ILE A 55 -0.92 6.42 13.99
C ILE A 55 0.33 5.83 13.34
N VAL A 56 0.33 4.52 13.11
CA VAL A 56 1.37 3.87 12.31
C VAL A 56 0.76 3.42 10.99
N LEU A 57 1.32 3.87 9.89
CA LEU A 57 0.98 3.43 8.54
C LEU A 57 2.07 2.48 8.06
N ILE A 58 1.71 1.29 7.63
CA ILE A 58 2.62 0.33 7.02
C ILE A 58 2.19 0.15 5.57
N LEU A 59 3.03 0.64 4.66
CA LEU A 59 2.93 0.49 3.22
C LEU A 59 3.74 -0.75 2.81
N GLY A 60 3.02 -1.83 2.49
CA GLY A 60 3.58 -3.03 1.88
C GLY A 60 3.74 -2.90 0.37
N GLU A 61 4.43 -3.87 -0.22
CA GLU A 61 4.80 -3.89 -1.65
C GLU A 61 4.40 -5.22 -2.28
N SER A 62 3.72 -5.20 -3.44
CA SER A 62 3.40 -6.39 -4.25
C SER A 62 2.65 -7.51 -3.51
N TYR A 63 1.85 -7.21 -2.48
CA TYR A 63 1.19 -8.21 -1.66
C TYR A 63 -0.20 -8.58 -2.22
N ASN A 64 -0.29 -9.76 -2.83
CA ASN A 64 -1.52 -10.42 -3.23
C ASN A 64 -2.20 -11.04 -1.99
N LYS A 65 -3.36 -10.49 -1.59
CA LYS A 65 -4.07 -10.96 -0.38
C LYS A 65 -4.49 -12.42 -0.46
N HIS A 66 -4.61 -12.99 -1.67
CA HIS A 66 -5.00 -14.38 -1.86
C HIS A 66 -3.88 -15.37 -1.54
N HIS A 67 -2.67 -14.90 -1.18
CA HIS A 67 -1.59 -15.70 -0.60
C HIS A 67 -1.47 -15.54 0.92
N ALA A 68 -2.43 -14.86 1.57
CA ALA A 68 -2.42 -14.63 3.01
C ALA A 68 -3.40 -15.57 3.72
N ALA A 69 -2.91 -16.35 4.69
CA ALA A 69 -3.75 -17.25 5.49
C ALA A 69 -4.90 -16.50 6.19
N LEU A 70 -4.64 -15.25 6.59
CA LEU A 70 -5.61 -14.32 7.17
C LEU A 70 -6.84 -14.10 6.27
N TYR A 71 -6.67 -14.22 4.94
CA TYR A 71 -7.75 -14.09 3.96
C TYR A 71 -8.18 -15.45 3.36
N GLY A 72 -7.82 -16.55 4.01
CA GLY A 72 -8.25 -17.91 3.63
C GLY A 72 -7.29 -18.69 2.75
N TYR A 73 -6.05 -18.22 2.53
CA TYR A 73 -5.03 -19.02 1.86
C TYR A 73 -4.70 -20.29 2.67
N PRO A 74 -4.58 -21.48 2.06
CA PRO A 74 -4.48 -22.74 2.80
C PRO A 74 -3.13 -22.96 3.52
N LEU A 75 -2.08 -22.26 3.11
CA LEU A 75 -0.78 -22.36 3.77
C LEU A 75 -0.67 -21.30 4.87
N PRO A 76 0.01 -21.60 6.00
CA PRO A 76 0.13 -20.69 7.14
C PRO A 76 1.11 -19.54 6.84
N THR A 77 0.79 -18.67 5.90
CA THR A 77 1.65 -17.55 5.48
C THR A 77 1.57 -16.37 6.44
N THR A 78 0.50 -16.21 7.22
CA THR A 78 0.33 -15.06 8.14
C THR A 78 0.00 -15.46 9.59
N PRO A 79 0.82 -16.28 10.25
CA PRO A 79 0.51 -16.79 11.59
C PRO A 79 0.37 -15.68 12.64
N ARG A 80 1.18 -14.62 12.61
CA ARG A 80 1.13 -13.56 13.63
C ARG A 80 -0.10 -12.69 13.44
N LEU A 81 -0.40 -12.28 12.22
CA LEU A 81 -1.60 -11.49 11.93
C LEU A 81 -2.88 -12.27 12.24
N SER A 82 -2.93 -13.56 11.92
CA SER A 82 -4.08 -14.41 12.28
C SER A 82 -4.27 -14.52 13.81
N GLN A 83 -3.17 -14.51 14.57
CA GLN A 83 -3.25 -14.48 16.04
C GLN A 83 -3.82 -13.15 16.56
N GLU A 84 -3.45 -12.02 15.96
CA GLU A 84 -3.98 -10.71 16.33
C GLU A 84 -5.45 -10.54 15.97
N GLU A 85 -5.90 -11.13 14.85
CA GLU A 85 -7.31 -11.22 14.47
C GLU A 85 -8.09 -12.07 15.47
N ALA A 86 -7.62 -13.29 15.77
CA ALA A 86 -8.25 -14.18 16.74
C ALA A 86 -8.33 -13.56 18.15
N ALA A 87 -7.41 -12.65 18.49
CA ALA A 87 -7.42 -11.90 19.73
C ALA A 87 -8.32 -10.63 19.70
N GLY A 88 -8.99 -10.35 18.57
CA GLY A 88 -9.89 -9.22 18.38
C GLY A 88 -9.20 -7.85 18.29
N ARG A 89 -7.89 -7.82 17.99
CA ARG A 89 -7.09 -6.59 17.86
C ARG A 89 -6.86 -6.16 16.42
N LEU A 90 -6.84 -7.12 15.48
CA LEU A 90 -6.70 -6.87 14.04
C LEU A 90 -8.05 -7.03 13.34
N TYR A 91 -8.33 -6.13 12.40
CA TYR A 91 -9.55 -6.11 11.56
C TYR A 91 -9.12 -6.17 10.09
N PRO A 92 -9.14 -7.36 9.46
CA PRO A 92 -8.87 -7.49 8.03
C PRO A 92 -10.08 -7.03 7.21
N PHE A 93 -9.87 -6.13 6.25
CA PHE A 93 -10.92 -5.64 5.36
C PHE A 93 -10.98 -6.53 4.11
N THR A 94 -12.18 -6.99 3.78
CA THR A 94 -12.38 -8.07 2.80
C THR A 94 -12.48 -7.56 1.36
N ASP A 95 -12.95 -6.32 1.15
CA ASP A 95 -13.25 -5.73 -0.16
C ASP A 95 -12.46 -4.44 -0.47
N VAL A 96 -11.13 -4.53 -0.40
CA VAL A 96 -10.21 -3.41 -0.71
C VAL A 96 -9.45 -3.62 -2.01
N VAL A 97 -9.38 -2.55 -2.81
CA VAL A 97 -8.77 -2.54 -4.14
C VAL A 97 -7.76 -1.39 -4.27
N SER A 98 -6.60 -1.68 -4.85
CA SER A 98 -5.62 -0.66 -5.22
C SER A 98 -6.04 0.10 -6.49
N PRO A 99 -5.82 1.42 -6.60
CA PRO A 99 -6.06 2.18 -7.83
C PRO A 99 -5.12 1.82 -8.99
N ALA A 100 -3.98 1.18 -8.73
CA ALA A 100 -2.96 0.90 -9.73
C ALA A 100 -2.15 -0.35 -9.34
N ASN A 101 -1.73 -1.14 -10.33
CA ASN A 101 -0.82 -2.27 -10.14
C ASN A 101 0.65 -1.89 -10.42
N PHE A 102 1.02 -0.66 -10.06
CA PHE A 102 2.36 -0.11 -10.24
C PHE A 102 2.67 0.89 -9.12
N THR A 103 3.78 0.64 -8.40
CA THR A 103 4.18 1.33 -7.17
C THR A 103 4.12 2.85 -7.27
N VAL A 104 4.80 3.46 -8.25
CA VAL A 104 4.87 4.93 -8.33
C VAL A 104 3.48 5.57 -8.45
N LYS A 105 2.63 4.98 -9.30
CA LYS A 105 1.26 5.48 -9.50
C LYS A 105 0.39 5.26 -8.27
N ALA A 106 0.51 4.09 -7.62
CA ALA A 106 -0.16 3.83 -6.36
C ALA A 106 0.28 4.86 -5.30
N MET A 107 1.58 5.08 -5.15
CA MET A 107 2.17 6.02 -4.18
C MET A 107 1.71 7.47 -4.39
N HIS A 108 1.61 7.95 -5.64
CA HIS A 108 1.03 9.27 -5.92
C HIS A 108 -0.40 9.40 -5.37
N LEU A 109 -1.23 8.37 -5.52
CA LEU A 109 -2.62 8.38 -5.06
C LEU A 109 -2.74 8.09 -3.55
N LEU A 110 -1.88 7.25 -2.99
CA LEU A 110 -1.87 6.96 -1.55
C LEU A 110 -1.45 8.18 -0.71
N PHE A 111 -0.53 9.00 -1.22
CA PHE A 111 -0.02 10.16 -0.48
C PHE A 111 -0.82 11.45 -0.71
N SER A 112 -1.48 11.59 -1.86
CA SER A 112 -2.19 12.82 -2.25
C SER A 112 -3.71 12.67 -2.16
N PHE A 113 -4.47 13.75 -2.24
CA PHE A 113 -5.94 13.71 -2.24
C PHE A 113 -6.54 13.56 -3.66
N ALA A 114 -5.70 13.17 -4.64
CA ALA A 114 -6.17 12.76 -5.95
C ALA A 114 -6.78 11.35 -5.89
N SER A 115 -7.80 11.11 -6.71
CA SER A 115 -8.50 9.83 -6.76
C SER A 115 -8.89 9.50 -8.19
N GLN A 116 -9.03 8.21 -8.51
CA GLN A 116 -9.27 7.74 -9.89
C GLN A 116 -10.61 8.20 -10.48
N ASP A 117 -11.57 8.58 -9.64
CA ASP A 117 -12.88 9.10 -10.03
C ASP A 117 -12.91 10.64 -10.15
N ARG A 118 -11.80 11.31 -9.83
CA ARG A 118 -11.65 12.77 -9.93
C ARG A 118 -10.55 13.08 -10.94
N GLN A 119 -10.80 14.03 -11.83
CA GLN A 119 -9.79 14.50 -12.80
C GLN A 119 -8.76 15.47 -12.16
N THR A 120 -8.32 15.18 -10.95
CA THR A 120 -7.36 15.99 -10.20
C THR A 120 -5.99 15.30 -10.25
N ALA A 121 -4.95 16.01 -10.68
CA ALA A 121 -3.61 15.46 -10.65
C ALA A 121 -3.11 15.38 -9.19
N TRP A 122 -2.31 14.36 -8.89
CA TRP A 122 -1.74 14.16 -7.55
C TRP A 122 -0.98 15.40 -7.05
N CYS A 123 -0.25 16.07 -7.95
CA CYS A 123 0.53 17.27 -7.66
C CYS A 123 -0.32 18.54 -7.46
N ASP A 124 -1.63 18.53 -7.76
CA ASP A 124 -2.52 19.66 -7.53
C ASP A 124 -3.16 19.59 -6.12
N THR A 125 -2.83 18.56 -5.35
CA THR A 125 -3.27 18.37 -3.97
C THR A 125 -2.06 18.21 -3.03
N PRO A 126 -2.16 18.62 -1.76
CA PRO A 126 -1.08 18.41 -0.80
C PRO A 126 -0.93 16.92 -0.47
N LEU A 127 0.23 16.54 0.05
CA LEU A 127 0.44 15.20 0.58
C LEU A 127 -0.01 15.12 2.04
N PHE A 128 -0.66 14.03 2.44
CA PHE A 128 -1.18 13.88 3.81
C PHE A 128 -0.12 14.07 4.92
N PRO A 129 1.16 13.64 4.80
CA PRO A 129 2.13 13.85 5.88
C PRO A 129 2.31 15.34 6.21
N ALA A 130 2.17 16.21 5.22
CA ALA A 130 2.23 17.65 5.41
C ALA A 130 1.11 18.18 6.29
N LEU A 131 -0.12 17.68 6.09
CA LEU A 131 -1.28 18.07 6.87
C LEU A 131 -1.08 17.65 8.34
N PHE A 132 -0.59 16.43 8.56
CA PHE A 132 -0.26 15.94 9.90
C PHE A 132 0.82 16.77 10.57
N ARG A 133 1.91 17.09 9.85
CA ARG A 133 2.98 17.97 10.35
C ARG A 133 2.45 19.35 10.71
N ARG A 134 1.59 19.93 9.86
CA ARG A 134 0.99 21.26 10.08
C ARG A 134 0.00 21.26 11.24
N ALA A 135 -0.68 20.14 11.48
CA ALA A 135 -1.58 19.95 12.61
C ALA A 135 -0.83 19.73 13.94
N GLY A 136 0.47 19.40 13.92
CA GLY A 136 1.31 19.26 15.11
C GLY A 136 1.76 17.84 15.43
N TYR A 137 1.56 16.88 14.53
CA TYR A 137 2.15 15.54 14.65
C TYR A 137 3.64 15.55 14.31
N ASP A 138 4.43 14.75 15.01
CA ASP A 138 5.72 14.30 14.50
C ASP A 138 5.47 13.28 13.39
N THR A 139 6.04 13.53 12.21
CA THR A 139 5.89 12.65 11.04
C THR A 139 7.21 11.92 10.76
N LEU A 140 7.25 10.61 10.98
CA LEU A 140 8.46 9.80 10.83
C LEU A 140 8.31 8.86 9.63
N MET A 141 9.29 8.81 8.74
CA MET A 141 9.33 7.94 7.57
C MET A 141 10.48 6.91 7.73
N PHE A 142 10.16 5.63 7.63
CA PHE A 142 11.10 4.51 7.62
C PHE A 142 10.91 3.75 6.31
N ASP A 143 11.80 3.97 5.37
CA ASP A 143 11.67 3.52 3.99
C ASP A 143 12.83 2.60 3.62
N ASN A 144 12.49 1.40 3.14
CA ASN A 144 13.47 0.41 2.71
C ASN A 144 13.56 0.28 1.18
N GLN A 145 12.77 1.04 0.42
CA GLN A 145 12.84 1.09 -1.03
C GLN A 145 13.72 2.25 -1.51
N THR A 146 13.52 3.45 -0.96
CA THR A 146 14.25 4.66 -1.35
C THR A 146 14.69 5.48 -0.13
N THR A 147 15.84 6.16 -0.22
CA THR A 147 16.29 7.11 0.81
C THR A 147 16.91 8.36 0.16
N PHE A 148 17.45 9.28 0.99
CA PHE A 148 18.14 10.47 0.49
C PHE A 148 19.45 10.17 -0.25
N THR A 149 20.01 8.96 -0.15
CA THR A 149 21.26 8.56 -0.84
C THR A 149 20.98 8.03 -2.25
N LEU A 150 21.91 8.25 -3.20
CA LEU A 150 21.75 7.90 -4.63
C LEU A 150 22.29 6.50 -4.99
N GLU A 151 22.77 5.73 -4.02
CA GLU A 151 23.48 4.49 -4.30
C GLU A 151 22.50 3.32 -4.53
N ASN A 152 22.51 2.77 -5.75
CA ASN A 152 21.79 1.56 -6.15
C ASN A 152 20.25 1.65 -6.11
N ASP A 153 19.67 2.82 -6.40
CA ASP A 153 18.23 2.96 -6.63
C ASP A 153 17.87 2.48 -8.04
N ASP A 154 16.82 1.67 -8.17
CA ASP A 154 16.25 1.38 -9.50
C ASP A 154 15.70 2.69 -10.09
N VAL A 155 15.60 2.78 -11.42
CA VAL A 155 15.11 4.00 -12.11
C VAL A 155 13.72 4.40 -11.60
N TRP A 156 12.93 3.42 -11.16
CA TRP A 156 11.58 3.62 -10.64
C TRP A 156 11.56 4.18 -9.21
N ASP A 157 12.55 3.85 -8.38
CA ASP A 157 12.72 4.41 -7.02
C ASP A 157 13.01 5.92 -7.08
N GLN A 158 13.59 6.38 -8.21
CA GLN A 158 13.91 7.80 -8.42
C GLN A 158 12.67 8.68 -8.48
N GLU A 159 11.53 8.19 -8.97
CA GLU A 159 10.30 8.98 -9.03
C GLU A 159 9.70 9.19 -7.64
N ILE A 160 9.66 8.15 -6.79
CA ILE A 160 9.23 8.28 -5.39
C ILE A 160 10.15 9.25 -4.64
N ARG A 161 11.45 9.16 -4.88
CA ARG A 161 12.45 10.10 -4.36
C ARG A 161 12.17 11.54 -4.78
N HIS A 162 11.76 11.77 -6.03
CA HIS A 162 11.54 13.12 -6.57
C HIS A 162 10.44 13.91 -5.87
N PHE A 163 9.47 13.27 -5.20
CA PHE A 163 8.41 14.00 -4.47
C PHE A 163 8.48 13.83 -2.94
N LEU A 164 8.80 12.64 -2.41
CA LEU A 164 8.88 12.43 -0.95
C LEU A 164 10.20 12.93 -0.34
N TYR A 165 11.30 12.82 -1.09
CA TYR A 165 12.66 13.12 -0.63
C TYR A 165 13.25 14.35 -1.33
N HIS A 166 12.40 15.13 -2.03
CA HIS A 166 12.83 16.40 -2.61
C HIS A 166 13.30 17.36 -1.50
N PRO A 167 14.48 18.00 -1.62
CA PRO A 167 15.05 18.83 -0.55
C PRO A 167 14.15 19.98 -0.07
N ARG A 168 13.23 20.48 -0.92
CA ARG A 168 12.27 21.52 -0.54
C ARG A 168 10.95 20.99 0.01
N LEU A 169 10.53 19.78 -0.38
CA LEU A 169 9.25 19.21 0.04
C LEU A 169 9.40 18.38 1.31
N SER A 170 10.44 17.54 1.38
CA SER A 170 10.64 16.59 2.48
C SER A 170 10.64 17.23 3.87
N PRO A 171 11.28 18.41 4.11
CA PRO A 171 11.19 19.10 5.40
C PRO A 171 9.79 19.58 5.79
N GLN A 172 8.86 19.67 4.83
CA GLN A 172 7.44 19.96 5.04
C GLN A 172 6.60 18.68 5.24
N LEU A 173 7.13 17.51 4.89
CA LEU A 173 6.46 16.22 5.02
C LEU A 173 6.86 15.52 6.32
N PHE A 174 8.15 15.48 6.64
CA PHE A 174 8.72 14.59 7.63
C PHE A 174 9.56 15.34 8.69
N THR A 175 9.37 14.96 9.95
CA THR A 175 10.25 15.31 11.06
C THR A 175 11.53 14.48 10.99
N HIS A 176 11.42 13.23 10.51
CA HIS A 176 12.55 12.33 10.36
C HIS A 176 12.34 11.39 9.18
N CYS A 177 13.43 11.09 8.47
CA CYS A 177 13.53 9.90 7.61
C CYS A 177 14.79 9.12 7.97
N ASN A 178 14.75 7.79 7.86
CA ASN A 178 15.96 6.96 7.95
C ASN A 178 16.96 7.31 6.83
N ALA A 179 18.23 7.02 7.08
CA ALA A 179 19.31 7.30 6.13
C ALA A 179 19.60 6.11 5.21
N ASP A 180 19.57 4.91 5.79
CA ASP A 180 20.10 3.69 5.18
C ASP A 180 18.98 2.76 4.73
N LYS A 181 19.25 2.01 3.64
CA LYS A 181 18.48 0.84 3.23
C LYS A 181 19.07 -0.42 3.86
N TYR A 182 18.23 -1.42 4.03
CA TYR A 182 18.58 -2.71 4.62
C TYR A 182 18.29 -3.84 3.63
N PRO A 183 19.09 -4.92 3.66
CA PRO A 183 18.82 -6.11 2.84
C PRO A 183 17.41 -6.70 3.08
N PHE A 184 16.91 -6.56 4.31
CA PHE A 184 15.58 -7.03 4.71
C PHE A 184 14.88 -5.97 5.57
N ASP A 185 13.55 -5.92 5.48
CA ASP A 185 12.72 -4.91 6.14
C ASP A 185 12.84 -4.88 7.67
N GLU A 186 13.25 -5.99 8.31
CA GLU A 186 13.48 -6.03 9.76
C GLU A 186 14.56 -5.03 10.22
N GLY A 187 15.45 -4.60 9.31
CA GLY A 187 16.45 -3.57 9.60
C GLY A 187 15.86 -2.22 10.01
N LEU A 188 14.67 -1.87 9.50
CA LEU A 188 13.96 -0.63 9.86
C LEU A 188 13.55 -0.60 11.34
N LEU A 189 13.41 -1.75 11.99
CA LEU A 189 12.97 -1.83 13.40
C LEU A 189 13.99 -1.18 14.35
N ALA A 190 15.29 -1.37 14.07
CA ALA A 190 16.34 -0.75 14.86
C ALA A 190 16.34 0.76 14.73
N ASP A 191 15.96 1.29 13.57
CA ASP A 191 15.86 2.73 13.31
C ASP A 191 14.68 3.32 14.07
N PHE A 192 13.53 2.65 13.98
CA PHE A 192 12.34 3.02 14.75
C PHE A 192 12.63 3.05 16.25
N ASP A 193 13.27 2.01 16.80
CA ASP A 193 13.60 1.95 18.23
C ASP A 193 14.52 3.10 18.67
N ARG A 194 15.50 3.49 17.82
CA ARG A 194 16.37 4.63 18.11
C ARG A 194 15.62 5.96 18.11
N GLN A 195 14.68 6.14 17.20
CA GLN A 195 13.90 7.39 17.12
C GLN A 195 12.83 7.50 18.19
N ASP A 196 12.27 6.36 18.64
CA ASP A 196 11.31 6.34 19.74
C ASP A 196 11.88 6.89 21.06
N LEU A 197 13.20 6.77 21.24
CA LEU A 197 13.91 7.38 22.37
C LEU A 197 14.11 8.89 22.22
N ARG A 198 14.07 9.41 20.99
CA ARG A 198 14.41 10.81 20.66
C ARG A 198 13.18 11.72 20.58
N PHE A 199 12.12 11.26 19.93
CA PHE A 199 10.90 12.07 19.74
C PHE A 199 9.98 11.91 20.95
N ARG A 200 9.67 13.03 21.61
CA ARG A 200 8.86 13.09 22.84
C ARG A 200 7.45 13.62 22.62
N ASN A 201 7.12 14.08 21.41
CA ASN A 201 5.77 14.50 21.06
C ASN A 201 4.83 13.31 21.23
N PRO A 202 3.74 13.42 22.02
CA PRO A 202 2.78 12.34 22.17
C PRO A 202 1.92 12.11 20.92
N HIS A 203 1.99 13.01 19.93
CA HIS A 203 1.26 12.93 18.67
C HIS A 203 2.20 12.57 17.53
N ARG A 204 2.06 11.36 16.98
CA ARG A 204 2.97 10.83 15.96
C ARG A 204 2.23 10.09 14.85
N LEU A 205 2.64 10.40 13.62
CA LEU A 205 2.36 9.61 12.42
C LEU A 205 3.68 8.95 12.02
N THR A 206 3.78 7.63 12.14
CA THR A 206 4.94 6.87 11.66
C THR A 206 4.57 6.09 10.42
N ILE A 207 5.37 6.19 9.37
CA ILE A 207 5.16 5.49 8.10
C ILE A 207 6.32 4.51 7.91
N PHE A 208 6.00 3.24 7.73
CA PHE A 208 6.94 2.23 7.24
C PHE A 208 6.63 1.97 5.77
N HIS A 209 7.64 2.05 4.90
CA HIS A 209 7.56 1.68 3.50
C HIS A 209 8.48 0.48 3.26
N LEU A 210 7.87 -0.68 3.07
CA LEU A 210 8.54 -1.98 3.08
C LEU A 210 8.90 -2.41 1.65
N MET A 211 9.97 -3.19 1.52
CA MET A 211 10.28 -3.90 0.27
C MET A 211 9.32 -5.09 0.05
N GLY A 212 8.70 -5.60 1.12
CA GLY A 212 7.54 -6.49 1.06
C GLY A 212 7.78 -7.73 0.19
N GLN A 213 6.86 -7.98 -0.74
CA GLN A 213 6.89 -9.11 -1.66
C GLN A 213 7.36 -8.72 -3.06
N HIS A 214 8.14 -7.63 -3.20
CA HIS A 214 8.65 -7.20 -4.51
C HIS A 214 9.39 -8.34 -5.25
N VAL A 215 9.29 -8.35 -6.59
CA VAL A 215 9.87 -9.37 -7.48
C VAL A 215 11.33 -9.69 -7.17
N ALA A 216 11.73 -10.93 -7.46
CA ALA A 216 12.87 -11.63 -6.86
C ALA A 216 12.62 -12.00 -5.38
N TYR A 217 11.47 -12.64 -5.14
CA TYR A 217 10.92 -12.97 -3.82
C TYR A 217 11.91 -13.63 -2.87
N ARG A 218 12.79 -14.48 -3.40
CA ARG A 218 13.84 -15.16 -2.63
C ARG A 218 14.77 -14.21 -1.87
N ASN A 219 14.91 -12.97 -2.37
CA ASN A 219 15.74 -11.93 -1.79
C ASN A 219 14.98 -11.06 -0.77
N ARG A 220 13.71 -11.37 -0.46
CA ARG A 220 12.89 -10.63 0.51
C ARG A 220 12.99 -11.16 1.93
N PHE A 221 13.62 -12.32 2.11
CA PHE A 221 13.78 -12.97 3.40
C PHE A 221 15.16 -13.65 3.54
N PRO A 222 15.73 -13.72 4.76
CA PRO A 222 16.95 -14.47 5.04
C PRO A 222 16.81 -15.94 4.64
N ALA A 223 17.91 -16.58 4.23
CA ALA A 223 17.86 -17.96 3.75
C ALA A 223 17.31 -18.96 4.78
N GLU A 224 17.63 -18.73 6.04
CA GLU A 224 17.20 -19.48 7.22
C GLU A 224 15.73 -19.26 7.59
N ALA A 225 15.09 -18.22 7.06
CA ALA A 225 13.67 -17.94 7.26
C ALA A 225 12.75 -18.66 6.26
N GLY A 226 13.32 -19.38 5.28
CA GLY A 226 12.56 -20.17 4.32
C GLY A 226 11.80 -21.31 5.00
N TYR A 227 10.48 -21.33 4.81
CA TYR A 227 9.56 -22.30 5.43
C TYR A 227 8.90 -23.21 4.39
N PHE A 228 8.43 -22.64 3.29
CA PHE A 228 7.81 -23.34 2.18
C PHE A 228 8.86 -23.75 1.14
N THR A 229 8.61 -24.89 0.50
CA THR A 229 9.37 -25.37 -0.66
C THR A 229 8.42 -25.60 -1.82
N ALA A 230 8.94 -25.94 -3.00
CA ALA A 230 8.10 -26.33 -4.12
C ALA A 230 7.08 -27.43 -3.73
N ASP A 231 7.45 -28.36 -2.84
CA ASP A 231 6.60 -29.47 -2.37
C ASP A 231 5.47 -29.04 -1.43
N SER A 232 5.57 -27.84 -0.85
CA SER A 232 4.48 -27.22 -0.09
C SER A 232 3.37 -26.68 -1.00
N ILE A 233 3.69 -26.33 -2.25
CA ILE A 233 2.76 -25.66 -3.16
C ILE A 233 1.96 -26.69 -3.95
N PRO A 234 0.61 -26.58 -4.01
CA PRO A 234 -0.21 -27.44 -4.83
C PRO A 234 0.19 -27.41 -6.32
N GLU A 235 0.07 -28.57 -6.99
CA GLU A 235 0.33 -28.67 -8.44
C GLU A 235 -0.63 -27.82 -9.27
N TYR A 236 -1.85 -27.61 -8.80
CA TYR A 236 -2.86 -26.79 -9.47
C TYR A 236 -3.16 -25.54 -8.64
N SER A 237 -3.21 -24.38 -9.30
CA SER A 237 -3.70 -23.14 -8.69
C SER A 237 -5.22 -23.17 -8.48
N THR A 238 -5.75 -22.15 -7.80
CA THR A 238 -7.20 -21.98 -7.63
C THR A 238 -7.95 -21.71 -8.94
N SER A 239 -7.26 -21.24 -9.99
CA SER A 239 -7.85 -21.09 -11.33
C SER A 239 -7.77 -22.37 -12.18
N GLY A 240 -7.12 -23.42 -11.68
CA GLY A 240 -6.88 -24.67 -12.41
C GLY A 240 -5.60 -24.68 -13.26
N LEU A 241 -4.76 -23.64 -13.17
CA LEU A 241 -3.45 -23.62 -13.81
C LEU A 241 -2.53 -24.69 -13.22
N ARG A 242 -2.03 -25.61 -14.06
CA ARG A 242 -1.06 -26.63 -13.64
C ARG A 242 0.34 -26.03 -13.61
N ARG A 243 0.96 -25.97 -12.45
CA ARG A 243 2.31 -25.43 -12.25
C ARG A 243 3.38 -26.51 -12.37
N SER A 244 4.44 -26.20 -13.09
CA SER A 244 5.70 -26.94 -13.06
C SER A 244 6.36 -26.85 -11.68
N ARG A 245 7.36 -27.70 -11.44
CA ARG A 245 8.13 -27.68 -10.19
C ARG A 245 8.89 -26.37 -9.99
N ASP A 246 9.38 -25.76 -11.07
CA ASP A 246 10.09 -24.47 -11.00
C ASP A 246 9.14 -23.32 -10.68
N GLU A 247 7.94 -23.29 -11.28
CA GLU A 247 6.90 -22.30 -10.95
C GLU A 247 6.47 -22.45 -9.49
N ARG A 248 6.26 -23.68 -9.01
CA ARG A 248 5.98 -23.95 -7.59
C ARG A 248 7.10 -23.49 -6.66
N ARG A 249 8.37 -23.54 -7.07
CA ARG A 249 9.47 -22.98 -6.27
C ARG A 249 9.34 -21.47 -6.15
N ILE A 250 8.98 -20.78 -7.24
CA ILE A 250 8.80 -19.31 -7.22
C ILE A 250 7.61 -18.93 -6.32
N VAL A 251 6.50 -19.68 -6.40
CA VAL A 251 5.36 -19.49 -5.49
C VAL A 251 5.78 -19.71 -4.03
N ALA A 252 6.59 -20.73 -3.74
CA ALA A 252 7.10 -20.96 -2.39
C ALA A 252 7.98 -19.80 -1.88
N ASP A 253 8.83 -19.23 -2.75
CA ASP A 253 9.62 -18.05 -2.41
C ASP A 253 8.72 -16.83 -2.14
N TYR A 254 7.63 -16.66 -2.89
CA TYR A 254 6.62 -15.63 -2.63
C TYR A 254 5.93 -15.82 -1.27
N ASP A 255 5.44 -17.02 -0.99
CA ASP A 255 4.78 -17.34 0.29
C ASP A 255 5.72 -17.19 1.48
N ASN A 256 7.02 -17.47 1.29
CA ASN A 256 8.05 -17.21 2.30
C ASN A 256 8.26 -15.71 2.51
N ALA A 257 8.24 -14.89 1.45
CA ALA A 257 8.28 -13.43 1.57
C ALA A 257 7.03 -12.88 2.29
N VAL A 258 5.85 -13.45 2.03
CA VAL A 258 4.61 -13.13 2.77
C VAL A 258 4.78 -13.44 4.26
N ARG A 259 5.29 -14.63 4.59
CA ARG A 259 5.52 -15.06 5.98
C ARG A 259 6.59 -14.24 6.70
N TYR A 260 7.62 -13.81 5.98
CA TYR A 260 8.61 -12.91 6.54
C TYR A 260 8.05 -11.51 6.81
N ASN A 261 7.23 -10.98 5.90
CA ASN A 261 6.50 -9.73 6.12
C ASN A 261 5.52 -9.83 7.31
N ASP A 262 4.80 -10.94 7.49
CA ASP A 262 3.97 -11.20 8.68
C ASP A 262 4.80 -11.10 9.97
N ARG A 263 6.03 -11.64 9.97
CA ARG A 263 6.97 -11.48 11.09
C ARG A 263 7.33 -10.01 11.33
N VAL A 264 7.76 -9.28 10.29
CA VAL A 264 8.17 -7.87 10.41
C VAL A 264 7.01 -7.00 10.90
N VAL A 265 5.83 -7.15 10.31
CA VAL A 265 4.62 -6.43 10.75
C VAL A 265 4.29 -6.78 12.20
N GLY A 266 4.35 -8.06 12.58
CA GLY A 266 4.14 -8.48 13.97
C GLY A 266 5.10 -7.82 14.97
N GLU A 267 6.37 -7.62 14.58
CA GLU A 267 7.36 -6.91 15.40
C GLU A 267 7.08 -5.41 15.53
N ILE A 268 6.50 -4.78 14.50
CA ILE A 268 6.01 -3.39 14.56
C ILE A 268 4.80 -3.31 15.51
N LEU A 269 3.85 -4.25 15.41
CA LEU A 269 2.68 -4.31 16.29
C LEU A 269 3.08 -4.49 17.76
N ASP A 270 4.08 -5.33 18.05
CA ASP A 270 4.56 -5.54 19.41
C ASP A 270 5.11 -4.26 20.06
N ARG A 271 5.80 -3.42 19.28
CA ARG A 271 6.29 -2.11 19.75
C ARG A 271 5.16 -1.11 20.01
N CYS A 272 4.03 -1.27 19.34
CA CYS A 272 2.83 -0.46 19.53
C CYS A 272 1.89 -1.01 20.62
N ARG A 273 2.09 -2.25 21.06
CA ARG A 273 1.15 -3.04 21.88
C ARG A 273 0.67 -2.36 23.17
N THR A 274 1.56 -1.64 23.84
CA THR A 274 1.28 -0.96 25.12
C THR A 274 0.95 0.53 24.96
N ARG A 275 1.06 1.06 23.73
CA ARG A 275 0.84 2.47 23.41
C ARG A 275 -0.63 2.76 23.16
N ASP A 276 -0.99 4.03 23.09
CA ASP A 276 -2.31 4.46 22.63
C ASP A 276 -2.32 4.57 21.08
N ALA A 277 -2.23 3.44 20.40
CA ALA A 277 -1.88 3.36 18.98
C ALA A 277 -2.91 2.62 18.12
N VAL A 278 -3.08 3.14 16.90
CA VAL A 278 -3.74 2.47 15.77
C VAL A 278 -2.71 2.25 14.67
N VAL A 279 -2.73 1.06 14.07
CA VAL A 279 -1.84 0.69 12.96
C VAL A 279 -2.70 0.38 11.75
N VAL A 280 -2.43 1.03 10.62
CA VAL A 280 -3.06 0.78 9.33
C VAL A 280 -2.02 0.11 8.43
N TYR A 281 -2.33 -1.08 7.93
CA TYR A 281 -1.53 -1.76 6.92
C TYR A 281 -2.28 -1.77 5.60
N LEU A 282 -1.57 -1.50 4.51
CA LEU A 282 -2.03 -1.81 3.16
C LEU A 282 -0.85 -2.12 2.25
N SER A 283 -1.07 -2.97 1.24
CA SER A 283 -0.15 -3.04 0.11
C SER A 283 -0.43 -1.92 -0.88
N ASP A 284 0.59 -1.48 -1.59
CA ASP A 284 0.44 -0.57 -2.72
C ASP A 284 -0.35 -1.22 -3.87
N HIS A 285 -0.07 -2.48 -4.20
CA HIS A 285 -0.77 -3.33 -5.15
C HIS A 285 -0.55 -4.83 -4.87
N GLY A 286 -1.27 -5.69 -5.59
CA GLY A 286 -1.07 -7.14 -5.58
C GLY A 286 -0.03 -7.59 -6.61
N GLU A 287 0.12 -8.88 -6.80
CA GLU A 287 1.03 -9.44 -7.80
C GLU A 287 0.53 -10.79 -8.32
N GLU A 288 0.67 -11.03 -9.63
CA GLU A 288 0.43 -12.37 -10.17
C GLU A 288 1.63 -13.28 -9.85
N VAL A 289 1.35 -14.47 -9.32
CA VAL A 289 2.39 -15.42 -8.94
C VAL A 289 2.00 -16.84 -9.38
N PHE A 290 1.90 -17.03 -10.70
CA PHE A 290 1.45 -18.29 -11.29
C PHE A 290 0.07 -18.74 -10.80
N ASP A 291 -0.83 -17.82 -10.46
CA ASP A 291 -2.19 -18.14 -10.04
C ASP A 291 -3.12 -18.37 -11.22
N TYR A 292 -2.97 -17.59 -12.30
CA TYR A 292 -3.81 -17.71 -13.49
C TYR A 292 -3.03 -17.68 -14.81
N ALA A 293 -1.75 -17.32 -14.78
CA ALA A 293 -0.90 -17.32 -15.96
C ALA A 293 0.46 -18.00 -15.72
N HIS A 294 1.08 -18.56 -16.76
CA HIS A 294 2.46 -19.10 -16.70
C HIS A 294 3.53 -17.99 -16.68
N ARG A 295 3.36 -17.02 -15.77
CA ARG A 295 4.24 -15.87 -15.55
C ARG A 295 3.96 -15.31 -14.15
N ASN A 296 4.90 -14.54 -13.62
CA ASN A 296 4.75 -13.82 -12.37
C ASN A 296 5.14 -12.35 -12.53
N GLY A 297 4.79 -11.52 -11.55
CA GLY A 297 4.97 -10.08 -11.59
C GLY A 297 3.79 -9.36 -12.22
N ARG A 298 4.01 -8.09 -12.58
CA ARG A 298 2.99 -7.23 -13.17
C ARG A 298 2.63 -7.69 -14.58
N ILE A 299 1.33 -7.75 -14.85
CA ILE A 299 0.80 -8.09 -16.18
C ILE A 299 0.03 -6.90 -16.76
N HIS A 300 0.56 -6.37 -17.86
CA HIS A 300 -0.03 -5.27 -18.62
C HIS A 300 -0.76 -5.77 -19.88
N ASP A 301 -1.71 -6.70 -19.70
CA ASP A 301 -2.54 -7.15 -20.82
C ASP A 301 -3.45 -6.01 -21.33
N ALA A 302 -3.81 -6.00 -22.62
CA ALA A 302 -4.61 -4.93 -23.19
C ALA A 302 -6.00 -4.78 -22.51
N THR A 303 -6.56 -5.88 -22.01
CA THR A 303 -7.82 -5.92 -21.24
C THR A 303 -7.58 -6.51 -19.86
N LEU A 304 -8.24 -5.96 -18.83
CA LEU A 304 -8.23 -6.55 -17.49
C LEU A 304 -9.20 -7.74 -17.44
N SER A 305 -8.67 -8.92 -17.13
CA SER A 305 -9.49 -10.08 -16.77
C SER A 305 -9.89 -10.02 -15.29
N PRO A 306 -10.94 -10.75 -14.88
CA PRO A 306 -11.29 -10.91 -13.46
C PRO A 306 -10.13 -11.45 -12.63
N ASP A 307 -9.35 -12.41 -13.15
CA ASP A 307 -8.17 -12.94 -12.44
C ASP A 307 -7.07 -11.89 -12.28
N CYS A 308 -6.84 -11.05 -13.29
CA CYS A 308 -5.90 -9.93 -13.19
C CYS A 308 -6.33 -8.95 -12.09
N CYS A 309 -7.62 -8.57 -12.07
CA CYS A 309 -8.19 -7.75 -10.99
C CYS A 309 -8.01 -8.41 -9.62
N ARG A 310 -8.32 -9.69 -9.52
CA ARG A 310 -8.24 -10.47 -8.29
C ARG A 310 -6.83 -10.51 -7.71
N HIS A 311 -5.81 -10.78 -8.54
CA HIS A 311 -4.46 -11.06 -8.06
C HIS A 311 -3.56 -9.81 -7.99
N GLN A 312 -3.82 -8.79 -8.80
CA GLN A 312 -2.96 -7.60 -8.87
C GLN A 312 -3.59 -6.33 -8.27
N TYR A 313 -4.90 -6.28 -8.06
CA TYR A 313 -5.56 -5.10 -7.52
C TYR A 313 -6.25 -5.34 -6.18
N GLU A 314 -6.73 -6.55 -5.89
CA GLU A 314 -7.20 -6.87 -4.54
C GLU A 314 -6.01 -7.07 -3.59
N ILE A 315 -5.95 -6.21 -2.56
CA ILE A 315 -4.80 -6.10 -1.67
C ILE A 315 -5.20 -6.36 -0.21
N PRO A 316 -4.25 -6.79 0.65
CA PRO A 316 -4.51 -6.89 2.07
C PRO A 316 -4.56 -5.47 2.64
N PHE A 317 -5.63 -5.17 3.36
CA PHE A 317 -5.83 -3.93 4.08
C PHE A 317 -6.32 -4.24 5.49
N MET A 318 -5.62 -3.77 6.51
CA MET A 318 -5.87 -4.18 7.89
C MET A 318 -5.76 -2.96 8.81
N ILE A 319 -6.65 -2.89 9.79
CA ILE A 319 -6.51 -1.95 10.90
C ILE A 319 -6.29 -2.77 12.17
N TRP A 320 -5.19 -2.51 12.86
CA TRP A 320 -4.90 -3.04 14.18
C TRP A 320 -5.02 -1.93 15.21
N MET A 321 -5.52 -2.26 16.41
CA MET A 321 -5.58 -1.32 17.51
C MET A 321 -5.04 -1.95 18.78
N SER A 322 -4.23 -1.20 19.53
CA SER A 322 -3.79 -1.64 20.84
C SER A 322 -4.97 -1.76 21.81
N ASP A 323 -4.81 -2.56 22.87
CA ASP A 323 -5.88 -2.72 23.86
C ASP A 323 -6.20 -1.39 24.55
N ARG A 324 -5.19 -0.56 24.81
CA ARG A 324 -5.36 0.79 25.35
C ARG A 324 -6.17 1.69 24.41
N TYR A 325 -5.85 1.66 23.12
CA TYR A 325 -6.53 2.47 22.11
C TYR A 325 -8.00 2.09 21.96
N ARG A 326 -8.29 0.78 21.87
CA ARG A 326 -9.66 0.24 21.79
C ARG A 326 -10.48 0.60 23.02
N ALA A 327 -9.91 0.43 24.21
CA ALA A 327 -10.61 0.73 25.46
C ALA A 327 -10.94 2.22 25.61
N ALA A 328 -10.04 3.10 25.15
CA ALA A 328 -10.27 4.55 25.20
C ALA A 328 -11.25 5.05 24.12
N ARG A 329 -11.44 4.30 23.02
CA ARG A 329 -12.24 4.70 21.85
C ARG A 329 -13.20 3.60 21.37
N PRO A 330 -14.14 3.14 22.22
CA PRO A 330 -15.01 2.02 21.90
C PRO A 330 -15.91 2.29 20.68
N GLU A 331 -16.35 3.54 20.48
CA GLU A 331 -17.17 3.92 19.32
C GLU A 331 -16.41 3.79 17.99
N LEU A 332 -15.17 4.28 17.94
CA LEU A 332 -14.32 4.15 16.76
C LEU A 332 -13.91 2.69 16.52
N ALA A 333 -13.62 1.93 17.57
CA ALA A 333 -13.35 0.50 17.45
C ALA A 333 -14.56 -0.25 16.86
N ALA A 334 -15.77 0.09 17.29
CA ALA A 334 -16.99 -0.47 16.73
C ALA A 334 -17.24 0.00 15.28
N ALA A 335 -16.89 1.23 14.93
CA ALA A 335 -16.99 1.74 13.57
C ALA A 335 -16.03 1.00 12.62
N ILE A 336 -14.78 0.78 13.03
CA ILE A 336 -13.80 -0.03 12.30
C ILE A 336 -14.32 -1.47 12.12
N ALA A 337 -14.84 -2.09 13.19
CA ALA A 337 -15.37 -3.45 13.13
C ALA A 337 -16.55 -3.58 12.14
N ARG A 338 -17.42 -2.57 12.04
CA ARG A 338 -18.53 -2.55 11.08
C ARG A 338 -18.09 -2.25 9.64
N ALA A 339 -16.88 -1.73 9.44
CA ALA A 339 -16.40 -1.28 8.15
C ALA A 339 -15.68 -2.37 7.33
N VAL A 340 -15.37 -3.52 7.94
CA VAL A 340 -14.50 -4.56 7.35
C VAL A 340 -14.97 -5.08 5.99
N ASP A 341 -16.27 -5.09 5.74
CA ASP A 341 -16.86 -5.56 4.47
C ASP A 341 -17.27 -4.43 3.51
N ARG A 342 -16.91 -3.18 3.81
CA ARG A 342 -17.22 -2.05 2.93
C ARG A 342 -16.31 -2.09 1.69
N PRO A 343 -16.85 -1.85 0.48
CA PRO A 343 -16.02 -1.70 -0.71
C PRO A 343 -15.17 -0.46 -0.54
N TYR A 344 -13.85 -0.61 -0.65
CA TYR A 344 -12.91 0.49 -0.44
C TYR A 344 -11.83 0.50 -1.50
N MET A 345 -11.33 1.70 -1.79
CA MET A 345 -10.28 1.92 -2.74
C MET A 345 -9.20 2.78 -2.09
N THR A 346 -7.94 2.39 -2.22
CA THR A 346 -6.89 2.97 -1.37
C THR A 346 -6.46 4.37 -1.76
N ASP A 347 -6.91 4.90 -2.89
CA ASP A 347 -6.80 6.33 -3.21
C ASP A 347 -7.61 7.23 -2.26
N ASP A 348 -8.46 6.65 -1.39
CA ASP A 348 -9.13 7.36 -0.30
C ASP A 348 -8.35 7.31 1.05
N LEU A 349 -7.18 6.65 1.10
CA LEU A 349 -6.36 6.49 2.33
C LEU A 349 -6.14 7.81 3.11
N PRO A 350 -5.81 8.95 2.48
CA PRO A 350 -5.63 10.20 3.21
C PRO A 350 -6.87 10.59 4.02
N HIS A 351 -8.07 10.37 3.49
CA HIS A 351 -9.31 10.70 4.19
C HIS A 351 -9.52 9.82 5.43
N LEU A 352 -9.19 8.52 5.34
CA LEU A 352 -9.17 7.63 6.51
C LEU A 352 -8.20 8.13 7.59
N LEU A 353 -6.98 8.50 7.20
CA LEU A 353 -5.96 8.97 8.16
C LEU A 353 -6.41 10.27 8.85
N LEU A 354 -6.94 11.23 8.08
CA LEU A 354 -7.50 12.46 8.65
C LEU A 354 -8.67 12.18 9.59
N ASP A 355 -9.56 11.25 9.23
CA ASP A 355 -10.66 10.83 10.10
C ASP A 355 -10.09 10.24 11.40
N LEU A 356 -9.17 9.26 11.35
CA LEU A 356 -8.56 8.66 12.54
C LEU A 356 -7.97 9.73 13.49
N ALA A 357 -7.28 10.74 12.96
CA ALA A 357 -6.75 11.86 13.73
C ALA A 357 -7.82 12.86 14.23
N SER A 358 -9.03 12.81 13.65
CA SER A 358 -10.06 13.84 13.75
C SER A 358 -9.49 15.22 13.36
N LEU A 359 -8.76 15.24 12.25
CA LEU A 359 -8.16 16.41 11.63
C LEU A 359 -9.12 16.95 10.57
N SER A 360 -9.58 18.19 10.76
CA SER A 360 -10.44 18.91 9.83
C SER A 360 -9.64 19.92 9.02
N CYS A 361 -9.83 19.87 7.71
CA CYS A 361 -9.34 20.85 6.74
C CYS A 361 -10.21 20.76 5.47
N ARG A 362 -10.02 21.69 4.53
CA ARG A 362 -10.74 21.69 3.24
C ARG A 362 -10.59 20.42 2.41
N TRP A 363 -9.56 19.61 2.66
CA TRP A 363 -9.25 18.39 1.92
C TRP A 363 -9.91 17.15 2.53
N PHE A 364 -10.42 17.22 3.75
CA PHE A 364 -11.10 16.09 4.37
C PHE A 364 -12.51 15.90 3.78
N ASP A 365 -12.75 14.73 3.19
CA ASP A 365 -14.04 14.29 2.70
C ASP A 365 -14.51 13.09 3.54
N PRO A 366 -15.51 13.27 4.42
CA PRO A 366 -16.00 12.21 5.30
C PRO A 366 -16.68 11.07 4.53
N THR A 367 -17.10 11.31 3.28
CA THR A 367 -17.69 10.25 2.45
C THR A 367 -16.66 9.26 1.91
N ARG A 368 -15.37 9.59 2.05
CA ARG A 368 -14.25 8.77 1.57
C ARG A 368 -13.52 8.01 2.68
N SER A 369 -13.76 8.32 3.95
CA SER A 369 -13.21 7.53 5.06
C SER A 369 -14.03 6.28 5.29
N VAL A 370 -13.45 5.10 5.06
CA VAL A 370 -14.13 3.80 5.18
C VAL A 370 -14.73 3.54 6.56
N VAL A 371 -14.23 4.20 7.61
CA VAL A 371 -14.73 4.05 8.99
C VAL A 371 -15.76 5.11 9.37
N ASN A 372 -16.02 6.10 8.51
CA ASN A 372 -16.97 7.17 8.78
C ASN A 372 -18.42 6.69 8.59
N ASP A 373 -19.36 7.24 9.37
CA ASP A 373 -20.78 6.92 9.19
C ASP A 373 -21.34 7.50 7.88
N ARG A 374 -20.69 8.50 7.30
CA ARG A 374 -21.06 9.10 5.99
C ARG A 374 -20.39 8.46 4.79
N PHE A 375 -19.64 7.37 4.98
CA PHE A 375 -18.93 6.70 3.89
C PHE A 375 -19.87 6.33 2.73
N ASP A 376 -19.49 6.72 1.50
CA ASP A 376 -20.24 6.41 0.28
C ASP A 376 -19.72 5.12 -0.36
N ALA A 377 -20.35 4.00 -0.01
CA ALA A 377 -20.04 2.69 -0.58
C ALA A 377 -20.49 2.54 -2.05
N SER A 378 -21.16 3.53 -2.65
CA SER A 378 -21.58 3.51 -4.05
C SER A 378 -20.54 4.09 -5.02
N ARG A 379 -19.44 4.66 -4.49
CA ARG A 379 -18.35 5.20 -5.29
C ARG A 379 -17.78 4.12 -6.24
N PRO A 380 -17.66 4.40 -7.54
CA PRO A 380 -17.09 3.45 -8.49
C PRO A 380 -15.59 3.25 -8.23
N ARG A 381 -15.13 1.99 -8.25
CA ARG A 381 -13.71 1.65 -8.10
C ARG A 381 -13.05 1.55 -9.48
N LEU A 382 -12.45 2.66 -9.92
CA LEU A 382 -11.94 2.79 -11.29
C LEU A 382 -10.45 2.47 -11.42
N LEU A 383 -10.07 1.72 -12.45
CA LEU A 383 -8.72 1.31 -12.77
C LEU A 383 -8.26 1.92 -14.11
N ARG A 384 -6.94 1.96 -14.34
CA ARG A 384 -6.30 2.30 -15.63
C ARG A 384 -6.64 3.67 -16.23
N ASP A 385 -6.84 4.70 -15.42
CA ASP A 385 -7.26 5.98 -15.99
C ASP A 385 -8.28 6.72 -15.15
N ASP A 386 -9.20 6.02 -14.49
CA ASP A 386 -10.65 6.10 -14.83
C ASP A 386 -11.26 5.21 -15.95
N LYS A 387 -10.48 4.42 -16.68
CA LYS A 387 -10.98 3.77 -17.92
C LYS A 387 -11.76 2.48 -17.71
N VAL A 388 -11.61 1.84 -16.55
CA VAL A 388 -12.15 0.50 -16.29
C VAL A 388 -12.81 0.46 -14.92
N ASP A 389 -14.08 0.05 -14.85
CA ASP A 389 -14.79 -0.18 -13.60
C ASP A 389 -14.51 -1.61 -13.08
N TYR A 390 -13.81 -1.71 -11.94
CA TYR A 390 -13.49 -2.98 -11.28
C TYR A 390 -14.76 -3.77 -10.95
N ASP A 391 -15.76 -3.10 -10.37
CA ASP A 391 -17.00 -3.74 -9.92
C ASP A 391 -17.79 -4.30 -11.09
N LEU A 392 -17.76 -3.62 -12.24
CA LEU A 392 -18.37 -4.13 -13.46
C LEU A 392 -17.71 -5.44 -13.94
N ILE A 393 -16.37 -5.51 -13.97
CA ILE A 393 -15.63 -6.73 -14.35
C ILE A 393 -16.01 -7.88 -13.41
N MET A 394 -15.97 -7.64 -12.11
CA MET A 394 -16.20 -8.68 -11.11
C MET A 394 -17.65 -9.18 -11.10
N ARG A 395 -18.63 -8.29 -11.33
CA ARG A 395 -20.05 -8.69 -11.46
C ARG A 395 -20.30 -9.55 -12.69
N GLN A 396 -19.72 -9.20 -13.84
CA GLN A 396 -19.87 -9.97 -15.07
C GLN A 396 -19.29 -11.38 -14.94
N ALA A 397 -18.18 -11.52 -14.23
CA ALA A 397 -17.57 -12.82 -13.93
C ALA A 397 -18.48 -13.71 -13.07
N LYS A 398 -19.07 -13.16 -11.99
CA LYS A 398 -20.00 -13.90 -11.12
C LYS A 398 -21.25 -14.37 -11.87
N GLY A 399 -21.88 -13.49 -12.66
CA GLY A 399 -23.08 -13.84 -13.44
C GLY A 399 -22.82 -14.91 -14.51
N SER A 400 -21.63 -14.93 -15.09
CA SER A 400 -21.22 -15.96 -16.06
C SER A 400 -20.97 -17.32 -15.39
N ALA A 401 -20.47 -17.33 -14.15
CA ALA A 401 -20.25 -18.56 -13.40
C ALA A 401 -21.55 -19.21 -12.91
N GLU A 402 -22.57 -18.41 -12.56
CA GLU A 402 -23.88 -18.90 -12.12
C GLU A 402 -24.71 -19.49 -13.27
N THR A 403 -24.64 -18.87 -14.45
CA THR A 403 -25.31 -19.39 -15.66
C THR A 403 -24.71 -20.71 -16.14
N ASN A 404 -23.39 -20.91 -16.03
CA ASN A 404 -22.72 -22.17 -16.38
C ASN A 404 -22.90 -23.30 -15.35
N LYS A 405 -23.36 -23.03 -14.12
CA LYS A 405 -23.70 -24.07 -13.13
C LYS A 405 -25.15 -24.54 -13.21
N GLY A 406 -26.01 -23.81 -13.92
CA GLY A 406 -27.43 -24.12 -14.11
C GLY A 406 -27.78 -24.79 -15.45
N ALA A 407 -26.78 -24.99 -16.31
CA ALA A 407 -26.86 -25.77 -17.56
C ALA A 407 -26.12 -27.10 -17.37
#